data_AF-A0A1E7N461-F1
#
_entry.id   AF-A0A1E7N461-F1
#
_cell.length_a   1.000
_cell.length_b   1.000
_cell.length_c   1.000
_cell.angle_alpha   90.00
_cell.angle_beta   90.00
_cell.angle_gamma   90.00
#
_symmetry.space_group_name_H-M   'P 1'
#
loop_
_entity.id
_entity.type
_entity.pdbx_description
1 polymer ?
#
loop_
_entity_poly.entity_id
_entity_poly.type
_entity_poly.pdbx_seq_one_letter_code
_entity_poly.pdbx_strand_id
1 'polypeptide(L)' 'MSTWRKASASGESTDCVEVRSAGGLVEIRESDLPEVVVRTTPRKWAAFVRGVKAGEFDRYADFTRARP' A
#
# COMPACT_ATOMS: atom_id res chain seq x y z
N MET A 1 -6.65 3.89 19.08
CA MET A 1 -6.05 4.34 17.80
C MET A 1 -5.17 3.22 17.28
N SER A 2 -5.30 2.80 16.01
CA SER A 2 -4.41 1.75 15.47
C SER A 2 -3.06 2.33 15.10
N THR A 3 -1.98 1.63 15.43
CA THR A 3 -0.61 1.93 15.01
C THR A 3 -0.43 1.67 13.52
N TRP A 4 0.42 2.46 12.86
CA TRP A 4 0.86 2.21 11.48
C TRP A 4 1.62 0.89 11.38
N ARG A 5 1.33 0.12 10.33
CA ARG A 5 2.03 -1.12 10.00
C ARG A 5 2.75 -0.96 8.68
N LYS A 6 4.09 -1.00 8.73
CA LYS A 6 4.97 -0.99 7.56
C LYS A 6 4.97 -2.36 6.87
N ALA A 7 5.08 -2.37 5.55
CA ALA A 7 5.21 -3.60 4.76
C ALA A 7 6.49 -4.36 5.17
N SER A 8 6.45 -5.69 5.18
CA SER A 8 7.62 -6.51 5.54
C SER A 8 8.67 -6.62 4.43
N ALA A 9 8.31 -6.30 3.18
CA ALA A 9 9.21 -6.31 2.02
C ALA A 9 10.19 -5.11 2.00
N SER A 10 10.08 -4.23 3.00
CA SER A 10 10.78 -2.95 3.11
C SER A 10 12.30 -3.02 3.27
N GLY A 11 12.86 -4.15 3.73
CA GLY A 11 14.30 -4.25 4.00
C GLY A 11 14.85 -3.04 4.79
N GLU A 12 16.01 -2.53 4.36
CA GLU A 12 16.62 -1.27 4.84
C GLU A 12 16.19 -0.05 4.02
N SER A 13 15.28 -0.21 3.06
CA SER A 13 14.84 0.87 2.16
C SER A 13 13.87 1.81 2.86
N THR A 14 13.86 3.07 2.43
CA THR A 14 12.99 4.11 2.97
C THR A 14 11.62 4.15 2.27
N ASP A 15 11.54 3.69 1.01
CA ASP A 15 10.33 3.70 0.15
C ASP A 15 9.26 2.65 0.52
N CYS A 16 8.68 2.75 1.71
CA CYS A 16 7.86 1.67 2.25
C CYS A 16 6.42 2.10 2.47
N VAL A 17 5.50 1.28 1.96
CA VAL A 17 4.07 1.48 2.19
C VAL A 17 3.70 1.09 3.63
N GLU A 18 2.94 1.95 4.28
CA GLU A 18 2.38 1.75 5.60
C GLU A 18 0.85 1.80 5.57
N VAL A 19 0.21 0.97 6.41
CA VAL A 19 -1.25 0.87 6.49
C VAL A 19 -1.72 0.91 7.94
N ARG A 20 -2.84 1.59 8.21
CA ARG A 20 -3.55 1.49 9.51
C ARG A 20 -5.06 1.49 9.35
N SER A 21 -5.77 1.04 10.38
CA SER A 21 -7.21 1.26 10.54
C SER A 21 -7.47 2.49 11.42
N ALA A 22 -8.21 3.46 10.89
CA ALA A 22 -8.52 4.70 11.62
C ALA A 22 -9.95 5.15 11.28
N GLY A 23 -10.77 5.41 12.31
CA GLY A 23 -12.12 5.93 12.13
C GLY A 23 -13.03 5.07 11.24
N GLY A 24 -12.86 3.74 11.23
CA GLY A 24 -13.63 2.83 10.37
C GLY A 24 -13.15 2.78 8.91
N LEU A 25 -12.07 3.51 8.58
CA LEU A 25 -11.43 3.51 7.27
C LEU A 25 -10.09 2.79 7.31
N VAL A 26 -9.57 2.48 6.13
CA VAL A 26 -8.20 2.06 5.91
C VAL A 26 -7.44 3.26 5.37
N GLU A 27 -6.35 3.61 6.04
CA GLU A 27 -5.43 4.66 5.62
C GLU A 27 -4.13 4.03 5.14
N ILE A 28 -3.63 4.53 4.01
CA ILE A 28 -2.42 4.07 3.35
C ILE A 28 -1.54 5.30 3.14
N ARG A 29 -0.25 5.16 3.41
CA ARG A 29 0.74 6.19 3.11
C ARG A 29 2.06 5.55 2.70
N GLU A 30 2.94 6.37 2.18
CA GLU A 30 4.33 6.02 1.89
C GLU A 30 5.21 6.63 3.00
N SER A 31 6.30 5.96 3.36
CA SER A 31 7.10 6.34 4.54
C SER A 31 7.86 7.65 4.30
N ASP A 32 8.29 7.90 3.07
CA ASP A 32 9.03 9.12 2.69
C ASP A 32 8.11 10.31 2.37
N LEU A 33 6.81 10.07 2.20
CA LEU A 33 5.75 11.09 2.08
C LEU A 33 4.64 10.89 3.14
N PRO A 34 4.95 11.01 4.44
CA PRO A 34 4.04 10.66 5.54
C PRO A 34 2.78 11.54 5.64
N GLU A 35 2.79 12.73 5.02
CA GLU A 35 1.67 13.66 4.94
C GLU A 35 0.63 13.28 3.88
N VAL A 36 1.01 12.48 2.87
CA VAL A 36 0.10 12.08 1.80
C VAL A 36 -0.61 10.78 2.18
N VAL A 37 -1.84 10.92 2.70
CA VAL A 37 -2.65 9.79 3.17
C VAL A 37 -3.80 9.49 2.22
N VAL A 38 -3.78 8.31 1.61
CA VAL A 38 -4.90 7.77 0.84
C VAL A 38 -5.86 7.05 1.78
N ARG A 39 -7.16 7.35 1.66
CA ARG A 39 -8.22 6.73 2.47
C ARG A 39 -9.13 5.86 1.64
N THR A 40 -9.47 4.69 2.15
CA THR A 40 -10.43 3.78 1.53
C THR A 40 -11.29 3.08 2.56
N THR A 41 -12.34 2.40 2.11
CA THR A 41 -13.21 1.62 3.00
C THR A 41 -12.66 0.21 3.19
N PRO A 42 -12.94 -0.46 4.33
CA PRO A 42 -12.51 -1.85 4.55
C PRO A 42 -12.98 -2.81 3.44
N ARG A 43 -14.18 -2.60 2.88
CA ARG A 43 -14.71 -3.40 1.77
C ARG A 43 -13.87 -3.24 0.50
N LYS A 44 -13.53 -2.01 0.11
CA LYS A 44 -12.70 -1.73 -1.06
C LYS A 44 -11.28 -2.24 -0.85
N TRP A 45 -10.71 -2.04 0.34
CA TRP A 45 -9.41 -2.58 0.71
C TRP A 45 -9.35 -4.11 0.58
N ALA A 46 -10.34 -4.82 1.11
CA ALA A 46 -10.39 -6.28 1.01
C ALA A 46 -10.49 -6.76 -0.45
N ALA A 47 -11.24 -6.05 -1.29
CA ALA A 47 -11.29 -6.35 -2.73
C ALA A 47 -9.94 -6.11 -3.41
N PHE A 48 -9.30 -4.97 -3.13
CA PHE A 48 -7.98 -4.64 -3.63
C PHE A 48 -6.93 -5.70 -3.28
N VAL A 49 -6.85 -6.10 -2.00
CA VAL A 49 -5.89 -7.13 -1.56
C VAL A 49 -6.10 -8.46 -2.28
N ARG A 50 -7.36 -8.85 -2.57
CA ARG A 50 -7.64 -10.06 -3.37
C ARG A 50 -7.16 -9.90 -4.82
N GLY A 51 -7.41 -8.76 -5.45
CA GLY A 51 -6.94 -8.49 -6.82
C GLY A 51 -5.41 -8.50 -6.92
N VAL A 52 -4.71 -7.87 -5.96
CA VAL A 52 -3.24 -7.93 -5.86
C VAL A 52 -2.74 -9.36 -5.76
N LYS A 53 -3.32 -10.17 -4.86
CA LYS A 53 -2.94 -11.60 -4.73
C LYS A 53 -3.26 -12.44 -5.96
N ALA A 54 -4.22 -12.02 -6.76
CA ALA A 54 -4.59 -12.67 -8.02
C ALA A 54 -3.74 -12.21 -9.22
N GLY A 55 -2.77 -11.31 -9.00
CA GLY A 55 -1.90 -10.77 -10.06
C GLY A 55 -2.56 -9.74 -10.98
N GLU A 56 -3.74 -9.21 -10.60
CA GLU A 56 -4.50 -8.26 -11.44
C GLU A 56 -3.71 -6.96 -11.73
N PHE A 57 -2.73 -6.66 -10.88
CA PHE A 57 -1.94 -5.43 -10.93
C PHE A 57 -0.47 -5.66 -11.34
N ASP A 58 -0.06 -6.88 -11.69
CA ASP A 58 1.35 -7.21 -11.94
C ASP A 58 1.95 -6.40 -13.11
N ARG A 59 1.12 -6.03 -14.09
CA ARG A 59 1.51 -5.14 -15.19
C ARG A 59 2.02 -3.76 -14.74
N TYR A 60 1.67 -3.32 -13.54
CA TYR A 60 2.17 -2.07 -12.94
C TYR A 60 3.43 -2.27 -12.10
N ALA A 61 3.76 -3.51 -11.74
CA ALA A 61 4.96 -3.86 -11.00
C ALA A 61 6.15 -4.22 -11.91
N ASP A 62 5.90 -4.45 -13.21
CA ASP A 62 6.94 -4.60 -14.23
C ASP A 62 7.59 -3.24 -14.55
N PHE A 63 8.43 -2.75 -13.63
CA PHE A 63 9.26 -1.57 -13.84
C PHE A 63 10.44 -1.83 -14.78
N THR A 64 10.68 -3.09 -15.16
CA THR A 64 11.73 -3.48 -16.10
C THR A 64 11.42 -3.13 -17.55
N ARG A 65 10.15 -2.93 -17.91
CA ARG A 65 9.72 -2.56 -19.27
C ARG A 65 9.68 -1.06 -19.56
N ALA A 66 9.99 -0.22 -18.57
CA ALA A 66 9.92 1.24 -18.65
C ALA A 66 11.30 1.92 -18.59
N ARG A 67 12.38 1.26 -19.04
CA ARG A 67 13.66 1.92 -19.34
C ARG A 67 13.84 2.04 -20.86
N PRO A 68 13.90 3.26 -21.44
CA PRO A 68 14.74 3.44 -22.63
C PRO A 68 16.22 3.17 -22.29
#